data_AF-A0A7X2MGN3-F1
#
_entry.id   AF-A0A7X2MGN3-F1
#
_cell.length_a   1.000
_cell.length_b   1.000
_cell.length_c   1.000
_cell.angle_alpha   90.00
_cell.angle_beta   90.00
_cell.angle_gamma   90.00
#
_symmetry.space_group_name_H-M   'P 1'
#
loop_
_entity.id
_entity.type
_entity.pdbx_description
1 polymer ?
#
loop_
_entity_poly.entity_id
_entity_poly.type
_entity_poly.pdbx_seq_one_letter_code
_entity_poly.pdbx_strand_id
1 'polypeptide(L)'
;RMSVRKISTLRSQLIDCGLISVVRHGLKNFKIYVNTPETTPAETDLVLPWANFDFEKPIKSVPADSASTKLQKLPINQSNNNQTKLLLSRESNESVSQNQSNTLVTPKKSEKDVLNELSLDSIITRLKDTFSLPVVSRLKVLANNSYTKLKWFSDTIFKAKSQVTKKLLSNTRWLYNPASQEATRFESNDLLKRGLESALLQIAEIVYKGKEKIQNKAKFIYVYLRNFMANAVKQYLIDNYELTEDDEIELNLLLSF
;
A
#
# COMPACT_ATOMS: atom_id res chain seq x y z
N ARG A 1 14.62 7.03 4.29
CA ARG A 1 16.10 7.13 4.37
C ARG A 1 16.43 7.64 5.78
N MET A 2 17.18 6.88 6.58
CA MET A 2 17.44 7.23 8.00
C MET A 2 18.65 8.15 8.14
N SER A 3 18.65 8.99 9.17
CA SER A 3 19.78 9.88 9.47
C SER A 3 20.97 9.10 10.04
N VAL A 4 22.19 9.54 9.74
CA VAL A 4 23.43 8.93 10.24
C VAL A 4 23.46 8.90 11.77
N ARG A 5 22.92 9.95 12.42
CA ARG A 5 22.80 10.00 13.89
C ARG A 5 21.93 8.87 14.43
N LYS A 6 20.76 8.63 13.83
CA LYS A 6 19.85 7.56 14.26
C LYS A 6 20.46 6.17 14.05
N ILE A 7 21.23 5.98 12.97
CA ILE A 7 21.98 4.73 12.72
C ILE A 7 23.05 4.52 13.79
N SER A 8 23.77 5.58 14.19
CA SER A 8 24.77 5.49 15.26
C SER A 8 24.13 5.13 16.61
N THR A 9 23.00 5.75 16.96
CA THR A 9 22.29 5.47 18.22
C THR A 9 21.81 4.03 18.30
N LEU A 10 21.17 3.52 17.24
CA LEU A 10 20.69 2.13 17.20
C LEU A 10 21.86 1.14 17.26
N ARG A 11 22.97 1.43 16.58
CA ARG A 11 24.17 0.59 16.66
C ARG A 11 24.72 0.52 18.09
N SER A 12 24.79 1.64 18.81
CA SER A 12 25.24 1.64 20.21
C SER A 12 24.32 0.79 21.08
N GLN A 13 23.00 0.98 20.97
CA GLN A 13 22.03 0.19 21.73
C GLN A 13 22.16 -1.32 21.50
N LEU A 14 22.40 -1.74 20.26
CA LEU A 14 22.58 -3.16 19.94
C LEU A 14 23.90 -3.74 20.49
N ILE A 15 24.95 -2.91 20.60
CA ILE A 15 26.21 -3.30 21.23
C ILE A 15 26.01 -3.40 22.75
N ASP A 16 25.31 -2.44 23.36
CA ASP A 16 25.02 -2.40 24.79
C ASP A 16 24.21 -3.63 25.23
N CYS A 17 23.27 -4.08 24.38
CA CYS A 17 22.50 -5.30 24.60
C CYS A 17 23.26 -6.61 24.27
N GLY A 18 24.53 -6.54 23.85
CA GLY A 18 25.34 -7.72 23.50
C GLY A 18 24.90 -8.46 22.22
N LEU A 19 23.95 -7.91 21.48
CA LEU A 19 23.35 -8.54 20.28
C LEU A 19 24.26 -8.44 19.06
N ILE A 20 25.12 -7.44 19.00
CA ILE A 20 26.11 -7.32 17.94
C ILE A 20 27.50 -7.01 18.53
N SER A 21 28.53 -7.55 17.90
CA SER A 21 29.91 -7.13 18.14
C SER A 21 30.51 -6.58 16.85
N VAL A 22 31.18 -5.44 16.95
CA VAL A 22 31.80 -4.79 15.79
C VAL A 22 33.31 -4.79 15.96
N VAL A 23 34.00 -5.58 15.15
CA VAL A 23 35.45 -5.73 15.19
C VAL A 23 36.05 -4.99 13.99
N ARG A 24 37.09 -4.19 14.26
CA ARG A 24 37.85 -3.53 13.19
C ARG A 24 38.68 -4.55 12.43
N HIS A 25 38.51 -4.62 11.12
CA HIS A 25 39.25 -5.52 10.26
C HIS A 25 40.11 -4.72 9.26
N GLY A 26 41.36 -4.46 9.64
CA GLY A 26 42.28 -3.63 8.87
C GLY A 26 42.05 -2.12 9.04
N LEU A 27 42.61 -1.31 8.14
CA LEU A 27 42.59 0.15 8.31
C LEU A 27 41.21 0.80 8.11
N LYS A 28 40.36 0.28 7.22
CA LYS A 28 39.12 0.94 6.79
C LYS A 28 37.82 0.13 6.96
N ASN A 29 37.90 -1.17 7.26
CA ASN A 29 36.72 -2.03 7.27
C ASN A 29 36.34 -2.46 8.68
N PHE A 30 35.04 -2.70 8.87
CA PHE A 30 34.48 -3.27 10.09
C PHE A 30 33.76 -4.57 9.74
N LYS A 31 33.96 -5.61 10.55
CA LYS A 31 33.14 -6.82 10.53
C LYS A 31 32.14 -6.74 11.68
N ILE A 32 30.87 -6.99 11.38
CA ILE A 32 29.79 -7.02 12.36
C ILE A 32 29.39 -8.47 12.53
N TYR A 33 29.48 -8.98 13.75
CA TYR A 33 28.99 -10.29 14.12
C TYR A 33 27.69 -10.11 14.88
N VAL A 34 26.70 -10.94 14.57
CA VAL A 34 25.38 -10.91 15.19
C VAL A 34 25.29 -12.10 16.12
N ASN A 35 25.02 -11.84 17.39
CA ASN A 35 24.84 -12.85 18.43
C ASN A 35 23.35 -13.18 18.55
N THR A 36 23.05 -14.45 18.84
CA THR A 36 21.69 -14.86 19.19
C THR A 36 21.33 -14.36 20.59
N PRO A 37 20.14 -13.77 20.79
CA PRO A 37 19.72 -13.33 22.12
C PRO A 37 19.61 -14.52 23.07
N GLU A 38 20.02 -14.33 24.32
CA GLU A 38 19.84 -15.32 25.37
C GLU A 38 18.35 -15.47 25.68
N THR A 39 17.88 -16.72 25.76
CA THR A 39 16.49 -17.01 26.10
C THR A 39 16.28 -16.82 27.60
N THR A 40 15.21 -16.12 27.98
CA THR A 40 14.85 -15.89 29.37
C THR A 40 14.67 -17.25 30.10
N PRO A 41 15.23 -17.44 31.30
CA PRO A 41 15.01 -18.66 32.09
C PRO A 41 13.52 -18.84 32.39
N ALA A 42 13.03 -20.07 32.36
CA ALA A 42 11.61 -20.42 32.52
C ALA A 42 11.02 -20.10 33.92
N GLU A 43 11.79 -19.51 34.82
CA GLU A 43 11.48 -19.37 36.25
C GLU A 43 11.53 -17.92 36.75
N THR A 44 11.43 -16.95 35.84
CA THR A 44 11.25 -15.54 36.21
C THR A 44 9.85 -15.08 35.85
N ASP A 45 9.04 -14.83 36.88
CA ASP A 45 7.72 -14.20 36.73
C ASP A 45 7.88 -12.82 36.07
N LEU A 46 7.18 -12.65 34.95
CA LEU A 46 7.12 -11.38 34.24
C LEU A 46 6.29 -10.40 35.09
N VAL A 47 6.95 -9.52 35.83
CA VAL A 47 6.28 -8.39 36.50
C VAL A 47 5.92 -7.36 35.44
N LEU A 48 4.79 -7.60 34.78
CA LEU A 48 4.15 -6.65 33.87
C LEU A 48 3.36 -5.64 34.71
N PRO A 49 3.62 -4.32 34.60
CA PRO A 49 2.94 -3.28 35.39
C PRO A 49 1.41 -3.27 35.26
N TRP A 50 0.88 -3.98 34.26
CA TRP A 50 -0.53 -4.05 33.91
C TRP A 50 -1.16 -5.43 34.14
N ALA A 51 -0.38 -6.46 34.52
CA ALA A 51 -0.89 -7.82 34.71
C ALA A 51 -1.47 -8.09 36.12
N ASN A 52 -1.40 -7.13 37.04
CA ASN A 52 -1.98 -7.23 38.39
C ASN A 52 -3.38 -6.59 38.48
N PHE A 53 -4.24 -6.78 37.47
CA PHE A 53 -5.66 -6.43 37.58
C PHE A 53 -6.48 -7.71 37.78
N ASP A 54 -6.59 -8.13 39.04
CA ASP A 54 -7.56 -9.15 39.45
C ASP A 54 -8.96 -8.53 39.53
N PHE A 55 -9.90 -9.11 38.77
CA PHE A 55 -11.31 -8.70 38.73
C PHE A 55 -12.15 -9.29 39.87
N GLU A 56 -11.59 -9.44 41.08
CA GLU A 56 -12.37 -9.94 42.22
C GLU A 56 -12.29 -9.07 43.49
N LYS A 57 -13.43 -8.35 43.67
CA LYS A 57 -14.06 -7.85 44.91
C LYS A 57 -13.54 -6.55 45.55
N PRO A 58 -14.38 -5.88 46.37
CA PRO A 58 -15.83 -5.69 46.29
C PRO A 58 -16.22 -4.20 46.33
N ILE A 59 -17.48 -3.91 46.00
CA ILE A 59 -18.12 -2.61 46.13
C ILE A 59 -17.86 -2.02 47.52
N LYS A 60 -17.12 -0.90 47.58
CA LYS A 60 -17.17 0.05 48.69
C LYS A 60 -17.46 1.43 48.10
N SER A 61 -18.66 1.90 48.40
CA SER A 61 -19.11 3.27 48.25
C SER A 61 -18.24 4.23 49.09
N VAL A 62 -18.43 5.54 48.83
CA VAL A 62 -18.08 6.75 49.63
C VAL A 62 -17.10 7.69 48.87
N PRO A 63 -17.23 9.02 48.93
CA PRO A 63 -18.37 9.90 48.61
C PRO A 63 -17.98 10.94 47.53
N ALA A 64 -18.91 11.82 47.16
CA ALA A 64 -18.62 13.01 46.36
C ALA A 64 -17.71 14.00 47.12
N ASP A 65 -16.97 14.79 46.33
CA ASP A 65 -16.23 16.04 46.65
C ASP A 65 -14.70 15.95 46.65
N SER A 66 -14.13 16.27 45.47
CA SER A 66 -13.07 17.28 45.33
C SER A 66 -12.72 17.45 43.85
N ALA A 67 -13.55 18.20 43.13
CA ALA A 67 -13.14 18.77 41.86
C ALA A 67 -12.09 19.86 42.09
N SER A 68 -10.90 19.70 41.52
CA SER A 68 -9.99 20.83 41.28
C SER A 68 -9.65 20.89 39.80
N THR A 69 -10.39 21.76 39.12
CA THR A 69 -10.19 22.17 37.74
C THR A 69 -8.87 22.93 37.61
N LYS A 70 -7.94 22.41 36.81
CA LYS A 70 -6.87 23.23 36.24
C LYS A 70 -6.66 22.90 34.76
N LEU A 71 -7.42 23.62 33.94
CA LEU A 71 -7.16 23.82 32.52
C LEU A 71 -5.80 24.51 32.35
N GLN A 72 -4.83 23.82 31.76
CA GLN A 72 -3.67 24.48 31.16
C GLN A 72 -3.82 24.53 29.63
N LYS A 73 -4.00 25.77 29.17
CA LYS A 73 -4.12 26.21 27.79
C LYS A 73 -2.70 26.37 27.22
N LEU A 74 -2.32 25.59 26.23
CA LEU A 74 -1.06 25.78 25.50
C LEU A 74 -1.23 26.89 24.43
N PRO A 75 -0.29 27.84 24.31
CA PRO A 75 -0.38 28.94 23.35
C PRO A 75 0.02 28.50 21.94
N ILE A 76 -0.78 28.92 20.96
CA ILE A 76 -0.48 28.87 19.52
C ILE A 76 0.56 29.96 19.25
N ASN A 77 1.78 29.58 18.88
CA ASN A 77 2.75 30.49 18.30
C ASN A 77 3.00 30.13 16.84
N GLN A 78 2.63 31.07 15.99
CA GLN A 78 2.97 31.14 14.59
C GLN A 78 4.45 31.52 14.45
N SER A 79 5.11 30.94 13.44
CA SER A 79 5.98 31.66 12.48
C SER A 79 7.35 31.02 12.21
N ASN A 80 7.66 31.05 10.92
CA ASN A 80 8.96 31.01 10.25
C ASN A 80 9.65 29.66 10.05
N ASN A 81 9.49 29.11 8.83
CA ASN A 81 10.66 28.57 8.16
C ASN A 81 10.70 28.99 6.68
N ASN A 82 11.83 29.59 6.33
CA ASN A 82 12.15 30.16 5.03
C ASN A 82 12.39 29.04 4.01
N GLN A 83 11.66 29.06 2.90
CA GLN A 83 12.04 28.30 1.72
C GLN A 83 12.25 29.25 0.54
N THR A 84 13.48 29.17 0.05
CA THR A 84 14.08 29.81 -1.11
C THR A 84 13.21 29.71 -2.36
N LYS A 85 12.90 30.90 -2.89
CA LYS A 85 12.19 31.18 -4.13
C LYS A 85 13.12 30.90 -5.31
N LEU A 86 12.93 29.79 -6.01
CA LEU A 86 13.49 29.61 -7.36
C LEU A 86 12.46 30.11 -8.38
N LEU A 87 12.78 31.27 -8.96
CA LEU A 87 12.07 31.91 -10.06
C LEU A 87 12.18 31.04 -11.32
N LEU A 88 11.04 30.60 -11.85
CA LEU A 88 10.91 30.17 -13.24
C LEU A 88 10.24 31.31 -14.00
N SER A 89 11.04 31.96 -14.84
CA SER A 89 10.65 33.05 -15.72
C SER A 89 9.53 32.61 -16.67
N ARG A 90 8.48 33.41 -16.70
CA ARG A 90 7.39 33.36 -17.66
C ARG A 90 7.86 34.11 -18.91
N GLU A 91 8.39 33.39 -19.89
CA GLU A 91 8.57 33.94 -21.24
C GLU A 91 7.20 33.96 -21.94
N SER A 92 6.58 35.13 -21.91
CA SER A 92 5.49 35.51 -22.81
C SER A 92 6.08 35.83 -24.17
N ASN A 93 5.95 34.92 -25.12
CA ASN A 93 6.09 35.25 -26.54
C ASN A 93 4.73 35.76 -27.02
N GLU A 94 4.52 37.08 -26.90
CA GLU A 94 3.62 37.78 -27.80
C GLU A 94 4.31 37.84 -29.17
N SER A 95 3.78 37.10 -30.14
CA SER A 95 4.00 37.38 -31.54
C SER A 95 2.64 37.53 -32.21
N VAL A 96 2.28 38.80 -32.43
CA VAL A 96 1.17 39.22 -33.28
C VAL A 96 1.42 38.67 -34.69
N SER A 97 0.49 37.86 -35.21
CA SER A 97 0.35 37.68 -36.66
C SER A 97 -1.10 37.34 -37.02
N GLN A 98 -1.75 38.38 -37.54
CA GLN A 98 -2.77 38.43 -38.59
C GLN A 98 -3.66 37.20 -38.84
N ASN A 99 -4.96 37.48 -38.79
CA ASN A 99 -6.08 36.69 -39.30
C ASN A 99 -5.75 36.01 -40.65
N GLN A 100 -5.64 34.69 -40.62
CA GLN A 100 -5.97 33.84 -41.77
C GLN A 100 -6.95 32.79 -41.27
N SER A 101 -8.17 32.85 -41.79
CA SER A 101 -9.22 31.85 -41.58
C SER A 101 -8.78 30.54 -42.23
N ASN A 102 -8.00 29.74 -41.52
CA ASN A 102 -7.88 28.32 -41.84
C ASN A 102 -9.06 27.63 -41.18
N THR A 103 -10.08 27.33 -42.00
CA THR A 103 -11.13 26.39 -41.64
C THR A 103 -10.45 25.09 -41.24
N LEU A 104 -10.36 24.84 -39.92
CA LEU A 104 -9.93 23.56 -39.40
C LEU A 104 -10.98 22.56 -39.85
N VAL A 105 -10.68 21.82 -40.93
CA VAL A 105 -11.44 20.64 -41.31
C VAL A 105 -11.18 19.64 -40.18
N THR A 106 -12.03 19.66 -39.16
CA THR A 106 -12.12 18.57 -38.20
C THR A 106 -12.39 17.32 -39.03
N PRO A 107 -11.51 16.29 -39.03
CA PRO A 107 -11.87 15.06 -39.69
C PRO A 107 -13.15 14.58 -39.02
N LYS A 108 -14.22 14.35 -39.81
CA LYS A 108 -15.45 13.74 -39.30
C LYS A 108 -15.04 12.45 -38.61
N LYS A 109 -15.12 12.42 -37.27
CA LYS A 109 -14.94 11.17 -36.51
C LYS A 109 -15.90 10.15 -37.10
N SER A 110 -15.40 8.96 -37.42
CA SER A 110 -16.29 7.92 -37.91
C SER A 110 -17.29 7.56 -36.81
N GLU A 111 -18.48 7.11 -37.18
CA GLU A 111 -19.48 6.65 -36.22
C GLU A 111 -18.92 5.55 -35.30
N LYS A 112 -17.99 4.74 -35.81
CA LYS A 112 -17.25 3.73 -35.05
C LYS A 112 -16.32 4.33 -33.99
N ASP A 113 -15.67 5.46 -34.29
CA ASP A 113 -14.81 6.16 -33.32
C ASP A 113 -15.65 6.78 -32.20
N VAL A 114 -16.79 7.39 -32.55
CA VAL A 114 -17.75 7.94 -31.57
C VAL A 114 -18.29 6.84 -30.67
N LEU A 115 -18.68 5.70 -31.23
CA LEU A 115 -19.18 4.56 -30.45
C LEU A 115 -18.10 3.96 -29.52
N ASN A 116 -16.85 3.86 -29.99
CA ASN A 116 -15.74 3.40 -29.16
C ASN A 116 -15.44 4.38 -28.01
N GLU A 117 -15.51 5.70 -28.25
CA GLU A 117 -15.36 6.73 -27.22
C GLU A 117 -16.46 6.62 -26.15
N LEU A 118 -17.73 6.52 -26.56
CA LEU A 118 -18.86 6.33 -25.63
C LEU A 118 -18.71 5.03 -24.80
N SER A 119 -18.26 3.96 -25.44
CA SER A 119 -18.04 2.66 -24.78
C SER A 119 -16.89 2.71 -23.76
N LEU A 120 -15.82 3.44 -24.08
CA LEU A 120 -14.71 3.69 -23.15
C LEU A 120 -15.16 4.50 -21.95
N ASP A 121 -15.92 5.58 -22.18
CA ASP A 121 -16.40 6.45 -21.10
C ASP A 121 -17.35 5.70 -20.15
N SER A 122 -18.20 4.81 -20.68
CA SER A 122 -19.05 3.93 -19.87
C SER A 122 -18.23 3.03 -18.93
N ILE A 123 -17.21 2.33 -19.45
CA ILE A 123 -16.34 1.49 -18.60
C ILE A 123 -15.57 2.34 -17.61
N ILE A 124 -14.97 3.45 -18.05
CA ILE A 124 -14.19 4.34 -17.18
C ILE A 124 -15.03 4.87 -16.03
N THR A 125 -16.29 5.22 -16.28
CA THR A 125 -17.21 5.69 -15.23
C THR A 125 -17.43 4.62 -14.18
N ARG A 126 -17.76 3.39 -14.59
CA ARG A 126 -17.91 2.26 -13.67
C ARG A 126 -16.63 1.97 -12.88
N LEU A 127 -15.47 2.08 -13.52
CA LEU A 127 -14.19 1.80 -12.88
C LEU A 127 -13.80 2.87 -11.84
N LYS A 128 -14.25 4.11 -11.99
CA LYS A 128 -13.98 5.19 -11.01
C LYS A 128 -14.65 4.96 -9.67
N ASP A 129 -15.77 4.24 -9.64
CA ASP A 129 -16.46 3.91 -8.39
C ASP A 129 -15.68 2.89 -7.54
N THR A 130 -14.87 2.04 -8.20
CA THR A 130 -14.11 0.97 -7.52
C THR A 130 -12.61 1.29 -7.39
N PHE A 131 -12.02 1.94 -8.38
CA PHE A 131 -10.58 2.20 -8.46
C PHE A 131 -10.24 3.67 -8.26
N SER A 132 -9.03 3.92 -7.76
CA SER A 132 -8.49 5.26 -7.69
C SER A 132 -8.25 5.85 -9.09
N LEU A 133 -8.34 7.17 -9.20
CA LEU A 133 -8.10 7.90 -10.46
C LEU A 133 -6.75 7.56 -11.13
N PRO A 134 -5.64 7.38 -10.40
CA PRO A 134 -4.37 6.96 -10.99
C PRO A 134 -4.44 5.57 -11.66
N VAL A 135 -5.10 4.59 -11.02
CA VAL A 135 -5.29 3.25 -11.58
C VAL A 135 -6.08 3.31 -12.88
N VAL A 136 -7.19 4.04 -12.90
CA VAL A 136 -8.03 4.20 -14.11
C VAL A 136 -7.23 4.85 -15.24
N SER A 137 -6.45 5.88 -14.93
CA SER A 137 -5.56 6.54 -15.90
C SER A 137 -4.52 5.57 -16.46
N ARG A 138 -3.91 4.74 -15.60
CA ARG A 138 -2.92 3.73 -16.03
C ARG A 138 -3.54 2.66 -16.92
N LEU A 139 -4.75 2.20 -16.59
CA LEU A 139 -5.51 1.25 -17.41
C LEU A 139 -5.83 1.82 -18.79
N LYS A 140 -6.22 3.10 -18.87
CA LYS A 140 -6.46 3.78 -20.16
C LYS A 140 -5.20 3.80 -21.04
N VAL A 141 -4.05 4.09 -20.43
CA VAL A 141 -2.74 4.06 -21.12
C VAL A 141 -2.39 2.65 -21.58
N LEU A 142 -2.49 1.64 -20.72
CA LEU A 142 -2.21 0.23 -21.05
C LEU A 142 -3.12 -0.33 -22.15
N ALA A 143 -4.37 0.13 -22.20
CA ALA A 143 -5.34 -0.27 -23.20
C ALA A 143 -5.16 0.45 -24.54
N ASN A 144 -4.25 1.43 -24.65
CA ASN A 144 -4.08 2.29 -25.83
C ASN A 144 -5.43 2.85 -26.36
N ASN A 145 -6.30 3.33 -25.47
CA ASN A 145 -7.64 3.82 -25.81
C ASN A 145 -8.52 2.82 -26.60
N SER A 146 -8.30 1.51 -26.42
CA SER A 146 -9.13 0.47 -27.02
C SER A 146 -10.10 -0.10 -26.00
N TYR A 147 -11.41 -0.07 -26.31
CA TYR A 147 -12.45 -0.63 -25.44
C TYR A 147 -12.19 -2.10 -25.13
N THR A 148 -11.89 -2.92 -26.14
CA THR A 148 -11.70 -4.37 -25.97
C THR A 148 -10.53 -4.69 -25.04
N LYS A 149 -9.43 -3.94 -25.15
CA LYS A 149 -8.27 -4.08 -24.25
C LYS A 149 -8.59 -3.60 -22.84
N LEU A 150 -9.27 -2.46 -22.70
CA LEU A 150 -9.65 -1.92 -21.39
C LEU A 150 -10.58 -2.89 -20.65
N LYS A 151 -11.60 -3.41 -21.36
CA LYS A 151 -12.51 -4.44 -20.85
C LYS A 151 -11.73 -5.68 -20.41
N TRP A 152 -10.82 -6.18 -21.25
CA TRP A 152 -10.00 -7.34 -20.92
C TRP A 152 -9.15 -7.13 -19.66
N PHE A 153 -8.50 -5.96 -19.51
CA PHE A 153 -7.74 -5.64 -18.30
C PHE A 153 -8.64 -5.58 -17.05
N SER A 154 -9.78 -4.89 -17.15
CA SER A 154 -10.78 -4.82 -16.09
C SER A 154 -11.22 -6.23 -15.67
N ASP A 155 -11.67 -7.04 -16.62
CA ASP A 155 -12.12 -8.42 -16.38
C ASP A 155 -11.00 -9.27 -15.75
N THR A 156 -9.76 -9.08 -16.18
CA THR A 156 -8.60 -9.81 -15.63
C THR A 156 -8.31 -9.44 -14.17
N ILE A 157 -8.42 -8.15 -13.82
CA ILE A 157 -8.27 -7.68 -12.43
C ILE A 157 -9.36 -8.27 -11.54
N PHE A 158 -10.63 -8.18 -11.96
CA PHE A 158 -11.74 -8.73 -11.17
C PHE A 158 -11.69 -10.26 -11.08
N LYS A 159 -11.25 -10.94 -12.15
CA LYS A 159 -11.04 -12.39 -12.15
C LYS A 159 -9.94 -12.79 -11.16
N ALA A 160 -8.80 -12.08 -11.16
CA ALA A 160 -7.70 -12.32 -10.23
C ALA A 160 -8.16 -12.12 -8.77
N LYS A 161 -8.82 -11.00 -8.47
CA LYS A 161 -9.44 -10.73 -7.16
C LYS A 161 -10.38 -11.86 -6.75
N SER A 162 -11.32 -12.22 -7.62
CA SER A 162 -12.33 -13.26 -7.35
C SER A 162 -11.69 -14.61 -7.02
N GLN A 163 -10.59 -14.98 -7.70
CA GLN A 163 -9.88 -16.23 -7.38
C GLN A 163 -9.26 -16.17 -5.98
N VAL A 164 -8.61 -15.06 -5.61
CA VAL A 164 -8.04 -14.88 -4.27
C VAL A 164 -9.13 -14.92 -3.20
N THR A 165 -10.23 -14.19 -3.39
CA THR A 165 -11.37 -14.19 -2.46
C THR A 165 -11.97 -15.59 -2.30
N LYS A 166 -12.21 -16.31 -3.40
CA LYS A 166 -12.74 -17.68 -3.33
C LYS A 166 -11.80 -18.62 -2.58
N LYS A 167 -10.48 -18.47 -2.76
CA LYS A 167 -9.50 -19.31 -2.08
C LYS A 167 -9.46 -18.99 -0.58
N LEU A 168 -9.44 -17.71 -0.19
CA LEU A 168 -9.50 -17.31 1.22
C LEU A 168 -10.79 -17.83 1.89
N LEU A 169 -11.94 -17.59 1.27
CA LEU A 169 -13.24 -17.97 1.81
C LEU A 169 -13.58 -19.46 1.66
N SER A 170 -12.71 -20.26 1.03
CA SER A 170 -12.88 -21.72 0.99
C SER A 170 -12.61 -22.38 2.34
N ASN A 171 -11.90 -21.68 3.21
CA ASN A 171 -11.58 -22.13 4.55
C ASN A 171 -12.63 -21.61 5.54
N THR A 172 -13.17 -22.50 6.38
CA THR A 172 -14.23 -22.19 7.35
C THR A 172 -13.83 -21.11 8.34
N ARG A 173 -12.54 -21.04 8.71
CA ARG A 173 -11.99 -20.03 9.62
C ARG A 173 -12.13 -18.62 9.07
N TRP A 174 -11.86 -18.46 7.78
CA TRP A 174 -11.89 -17.17 7.10
C TRP A 174 -13.27 -16.84 6.52
N LEU A 175 -14.09 -17.86 6.20
CA LEU A 175 -15.42 -17.69 5.60
C LEU A 175 -16.33 -16.78 6.43
N TYR A 176 -16.37 -16.99 7.75
CA TYR A 176 -17.23 -16.26 8.67
C TYR A 176 -16.53 -15.08 9.37
N ASN A 177 -15.24 -14.87 9.10
CA ASN A 177 -14.49 -13.80 9.73
C ASN A 177 -14.73 -12.48 8.96
N PRO A 178 -15.26 -11.42 9.61
CA PRO A 178 -15.46 -10.12 8.96
C PRO A 178 -14.15 -9.54 8.39
N ALA A 179 -13.01 -9.81 9.04
CA ALA A 179 -11.69 -9.40 8.57
C ALA A 179 -11.39 -9.90 7.15
N SER A 180 -11.84 -11.11 6.80
CA SER A 180 -11.62 -11.68 5.46
C SER A 180 -12.43 -10.96 4.38
N GLN A 181 -13.65 -10.54 4.74
CA GLN A 181 -14.52 -9.80 3.85
C GLN A 181 -13.96 -8.39 3.62
N GLU A 182 -13.42 -7.75 4.65
CA GLU A 182 -12.76 -6.45 4.57
C GLU A 182 -11.44 -6.52 3.80
N ALA A 183 -10.62 -7.54 4.06
CA ALA A 183 -9.32 -7.71 3.40
C ALA A 183 -9.44 -7.90 1.88
N THR A 184 -10.54 -8.47 1.41
CA THR A 184 -10.73 -8.78 -0.02
C THR A 184 -11.43 -7.68 -0.81
N ARG A 185 -11.95 -6.63 -0.17
CA ARG A 185 -12.65 -5.51 -0.83
C ARG A 185 -11.68 -4.39 -1.22
N PHE A 186 -11.94 -3.72 -2.35
CA PHE A 186 -11.09 -2.60 -2.78
C PHE A 186 -11.34 -1.33 -1.97
N GLU A 187 -12.53 -1.26 -1.37
CA GLU A 187 -13.04 -0.14 -0.61
C GLU A 187 -12.40 -0.05 0.78
N SER A 188 -12.10 -1.19 1.41
CA SER A 188 -11.52 -1.29 2.75
C SER A 188 -10.02 -1.59 2.75
N ASN A 189 -9.50 -2.35 1.78
CA ASN A 189 -8.08 -2.68 1.72
C ASN A 189 -7.28 -1.65 0.91
N ASP A 190 -6.60 -0.76 1.64
CA ASP A 190 -5.76 0.29 1.07
C ASP A 190 -4.56 -0.27 0.27
N LEU A 191 -4.05 -1.46 0.61
CA LEU A 191 -2.97 -2.12 -0.14
C LEU A 191 -3.45 -2.57 -1.52
N LEU A 192 -4.69 -3.06 -1.63
CA LEU A 192 -5.29 -3.38 -2.94
C LEU A 192 -5.52 -2.11 -3.76
N LYS A 193 -6.08 -1.07 -3.13
CA LYS A 193 -6.44 0.18 -3.80
C LYS A 193 -5.23 0.96 -4.31
N ARG A 194 -4.18 1.10 -3.49
CA ARG A 194 -2.97 1.86 -3.83
C ARG A 194 -1.92 1.00 -4.53
N GLY A 195 -1.78 -0.26 -4.13
CA GLY A 195 -0.80 -1.19 -4.70
C GLY A 195 -1.10 -1.57 -6.15
N LEU A 196 -2.38 -1.55 -6.56
CA LEU A 196 -2.77 -1.92 -7.93
C LEU A 196 -2.14 -1.00 -8.99
N GLU A 197 -1.96 0.29 -8.70
CA GLU A 197 -1.26 1.19 -9.62
C GLU A 197 0.19 0.75 -9.84
N SER A 198 0.88 0.43 -8.75
CA SER A 198 2.27 -0.05 -8.78
C SER A 198 2.39 -1.38 -9.52
N ALA A 199 1.44 -2.30 -9.28
CA ALA A 199 1.39 -3.58 -9.98
C ALA A 199 1.19 -3.39 -11.50
N LEU A 200 0.27 -2.50 -11.91
CA LEU A 200 0.06 -2.17 -13.32
C LEU A 200 1.28 -1.50 -13.97
N LEU A 201 2.01 -0.67 -13.21
CA LEU A 201 3.26 -0.07 -13.68
C LEU A 201 4.34 -1.13 -13.93
N GLN A 202 4.53 -2.06 -12.99
CA GLN A 202 5.49 -3.15 -13.12
C GLN A 202 5.13 -4.10 -14.27
N ILE A 203 3.84 -4.41 -14.43
CA ILE A 203 3.34 -5.14 -15.60
C ILE A 203 3.69 -4.39 -16.89
N ALA A 204 3.46 -3.07 -16.93
CA ALA A 204 3.78 -2.27 -18.11
C ALA A 204 5.27 -2.35 -18.47
N GLU A 205 6.12 -2.27 -17.45
CA GLU A 205 7.57 -2.36 -17.58
C GLU A 205 7.99 -3.74 -18.09
N ILE A 206 7.56 -4.82 -17.45
CA ILE A 206 7.97 -6.19 -17.78
C ILE A 206 7.43 -6.61 -19.16
N VAL A 207 6.16 -6.31 -19.48
CA VAL A 207 5.48 -6.80 -20.69
C VAL A 207 5.79 -5.98 -21.95
N TYR A 208 6.02 -4.67 -21.80
CA TYR A 208 6.17 -3.74 -22.94
C TYR A 208 7.54 -3.06 -23.03
N LYS A 209 8.29 -2.95 -21.93
CA LYS A 209 9.67 -2.40 -21.95
C LYS A 209 10.75 -3.46 -21.73
N GLY A 210 10.40 -4.60 -21.14
CA GLY A 210 11.32 -5.68 -20.81
C GLY A 210 12.04 -6.23 -22.04
N LYS A 211 13.30 -6.61 -21.86
CA LYS A 211 14.11 -7.24 -22.92
C LYS A 211 13.69 -8.69 -23.18
N GLU A 212 13.05 -9.33 -22.21
CA GLU A 212 12.62 -10.72 -22.28
C GLU A 212 11.31 -10.87 -23.06
N LYS A 213 11.28 -11.82 -24.00
CA LYS A 213 10.06 -12.15 -24.74
C LYS A 213 9.17 -13.05 -23.90
N ILE A 214 8.14 -12.46 -23.29
CA ILE A 214 7.09 -13.21 -22.61
C ILE A 214 6.21 -13.90 -23.66
N GLN A 215 6.24 -15.23 -23.69
CA GLN A 215 5.46 -16.02 -24.66
C GLN A 215 3.94 -15.80 -24.51
N ASN A 216 3.42 -15.81 -23.28
CA ASN A 216 2.00 -15.59 -23.01
C ASN A 216 1.78 -14.40 -22.07
N LYS A 217 1.64 -13.21 -22.68
CA LYS A 217 1.41 -11.94 -21.97
C LYS A 217 0.14 -11.98 -21.13
N ALA A 218 -0.95 -12.55 -21.66
CA ALA A 218 -2.24 -12.60 -20.98
C ALA A 218 -2.15 -13.45 -19.69
N LYS A 219 -1.55 -14.64 -19.78
CA LYS A 219 -1.34 -15.52 -18.62
C LYS A 219 -0.41 -14.88 -17.60
N PHE A 220 0.67 -14.25 -18.05
CA PHE A 220 1.60 -13.53 -17.17
C PHE A 220 0.88 -12.44 -16.37
N ILE A 221 0.15 -11.54 -17.05
CA ILE A 221 -0.59 -10.45 -16.42
C ILE A 221 -1.58 -10.98 -15.38
N TYR A 222 -2.31 -12.03 -15.72
CA TYR A 222 -3.26 -12.66 -14.80
C TYR A 222 -2.59 -13.21 -13.54
N VAL A 223 -1.53 -14.01 -13.71
CA VAL A 223 -0.79 -14.62 -12.59
C VAL A 223 -0.14 -13.53 -11.71
N TYR A 224 0.42 -12.50 -12.34
CA TYR A 224 1.02 -11.37 -11.64
C TYR A 224 -0.01 -10.64 -10.76
N LEU A 225 -1.15 -10.28 -11.34
CA LEU A 225 -2.23 -9.61 -10.61
C LEU A 225 -2.75 -10.50 -9.48
N ARG A 226 -2.95 -11.79 -9.73
CA ARG A 226 -3.41 -12.73 -8.69
C ARG A 226 -2.44 -12.80 -7.51
N ASN A 227 -1.14 -12.92 -7.78
CA ASN A 227 -0.13 -13.00 -6.73
C ASN A 227 0.00 -11.67 -5.97
N PHE A 228 -0.09 -10.54 -6.67
CA PHE A 228 -0.18 -9.22 -6.05
C PHE A 228 -1.38 -9.14 -5.09
N MET A 229 -2.59 -9.49 -5.56
CA MET A 229 -3.81 -9.43 -4.75
C MET A 229 -3.72 -10.36 -3.54
N ALA A 230 -3.19 -11.58 -3.70
CA ALA A 230 -2.98 -12.52 -2.62
C ALA A 230 -2.05 -11.95 -1.54
N ASN A 231 -0.93 -11.35 -1.94
CA ASN A 231 -0.01 -10.72 -0.99
C ASN A 231 -0.63 -9.50 -0.31
N ALA A 232 -1.37 -8.66 -1.04
CA ALA A 232 -2.02 -7.49 -0.46
C ALA A 232 -3.14 -7.87 0.54
N VAL A 233 -3.89 -8.94 0.28
CA VAL A 233 -4.88 -9.49 1.24
C VAL A 233 -4.18 -10.03 2.47
N LYS A 234 -3.10 -10.81 2.29
CA LYS A 234 -2.30 -11.34 3.39
C LYS A 234 -1.76 -10.23 4.29
N GLN A 235 -1.05 -9.27 3.71
CA GLN A 235 -0.42 -8.17 4.46
C GLN A 235 -1.48 -7.33 5.18
N TYR A 236 -2.63 -7.08 4.55
CA TYR A 236 -3.71 -6.36 5.22
C TYR A 236 -4.20 -7.08 6.48
N LEU A 237 -4.36 -8.41 6.43
CA LEU A 237 -4.80 -9.18 7.59
C LEU A 237 -3.77 -9.15 8.72
N ILE A 238 -2.48 -9.27 8.40
CA ILE A 238 -1.37 -9.20 9.37
C ILE A 238 -1.27 -7.80 9.98
N ASP A 239 -1.40 -6.74 9.16
CA ASP A 239 -1.20 -5.36 9.61
C ASP A 239 -2.37 -4.82 10.45
N ASN A 240 -3.59 -5.36 10.28
CA ASN A 240 -4.80 -4.80 10.88
C ASN A 240 -5.46 -5.71 11.93
N TYR A 241 -5.05 -6.97 12.04
CA TYR A 241 -5.62 -7.92 13.01
C TYR A 241 -4.52 -8.69 13.73
N GLU A 242 -4.75 -8.97 15.01
CA GLU A 242 -3.87 -9.84 15.80
C GLU A 242 -4.11 -11.30 15.37
N LEU A 243 -3.21 -11.80 14.54
CA LEU A 243 -3.18 -13.19 14.10
C LEU A 243 -2.27 -14.00 15.01
N THR A 244 -2.68 -15.23 15.34
CA THR A 244 -1.77 -16.19 15.98
C THR A 244 -0.75 -16.70 14.96
N GLU A 245 0.37 -17.26 15.42
CA GLU A 245 1.39 -17.83 14.52
C GLU A 245 0.81 -18.92 13.60
N ASP A 246 -0.10 -19.73 14.12
CA ASP A 246 -0.84 -20.74 13.34
C ASP A 246 -1.73 -20.10 12.26
N ASP A 247 -2.39 -18.98 12.57
CA ASP A 247 -3.22 -18.24 11.59
C ASP A 247 -2.36 -17.71 10.44
N GLU A 248 -1.17 -17.19 10.75
CA GLU A 248 -0.25 -16.68 9.73
C GLU A 248 0.28 -17.79 8.84
N ILE A 249 0.68 -18.93 9.40
CA ILE A 249 1.15 -20.09 8.64
C ILE A 249 0.04 -20.61 7.73
N GLU A 250 -1.17 -20.74 8.26
CA GLU A 250 -2.34 -21.16 7.49
C GLU A 250 -2.67 -20.18 6.36
N LEU A 251 -2.66 -18.87 6.64
CA LEU A 251 -2.89 -17.83 5.65
C LEU A 251 -1.84 -17.85 4.54
N ASN A 252 -0.57 -18.07 4.88
CA ASN A 252 0.54 -18.22 3.95
C ASN A 252 0.34 -19.42 3.02
N LEU A 253 -0.05 -20.56 3.58
CA LEU A 253 -0.33 -21.77 2.81
C LEU A 253 -1.53 -21.55 1.87
N LEU A 254 -2.61 -20.97 2.41
CA LEU A 254 -3.87 -20.76 1.71
C LEU A 254 -3.71 -19.79 0.53
N LEU A 255 -2.94 -18.73 0.69
CA LEU A 255 -2.73 -17.69 -0.34
C LEU A 255 -1.48 -17.90 -1.22
N SER A 256 -0.82 -19.05 -1.12
CA SER A 256 0.22 -19.47 -2.07
C SER A 256 -0.39 -19.86 -3.44
N PHE A 257 0.20 -19.43 -4.55
CA PHE A 257 -0.42 -19.51 -5.89
C PHE A 257 0.53 -19.90 -7.02
#